data_AF-A0A0A2ABJ9-F1
#
_entry.id   AF-A0A0A2ABJ9-F1
#
_cell.length_a   1.000
_cell.length_b   1.000
_cell.length_c   1.000
_cell.angle_alpha   90.00
_cell.angle_beta   90.00
_cell.angle_gamma   90.00
#
_symmetry.space_group_name_H-M   'P 1'
#
loop_
_entity.id
_entity.type
_entity.pdbx_description
1 polymer ?
#
loop_
_entity_poly.entity_id
_entity_poly.type
_entity_poly.pdbx_seq_one_letter_code
_entity_poly.pdbx_strand_id
1 'polypeptide(L)' 'MVEFSYKNEGNRMVVLRCIGPSNFFLERVLFPTDILTFNAPNDSRVEIWGNELYGPKLEERIRITSENEDSTLVA' A
#
# COMPACT_ATOMS: atom_id res chain seq x y z
N MET A 1 -1.51 -15.96 -3.83
CA MET A 1 -1.43 -14.83 -2.90
C MET A 1 0.03 -14.42 -2.89
N VAL A 2 0.33 -13.13 -2.97
CA VAL A 2 1.69 -12.59 -3.11
C VAL A 2 1.99 -11.78 -1.86
N GLU A 3 3.20 -11.92 -1.34
CA GLU A 3 3.67 -11.09 -0.24
C GLU A 3 3.96 -9.68 -0.75
N PHE A 4 3.42 -8.68 -0.08
CA PHE A 4 3.65 -7.28 -0.39
C PHE A 4 4.13 -6.57 0.87
N SER A 5 5.14 -5.71 0.70
CA SER A 5 5.70 -4.89 1.77
C SER A 5 5.72 -3.44 1.33
N TYR A 6 5.28 -2.55 2.21
CA TYR A 6 5.37 -1.11 2.02
C TYR A 6 5.97 -0.47 3.26
N LYS A 7 6.94 0.42 3.03
CA LYS A 7 7.57 1.23 4.06
C LYS A 7 7.18 2.69 3.84
N ASN A 8 6.64 3.34 4.87
CA ASN A 8 6.40 4.76 4.82
C ASN A 8 7.72 5.52 5.05
N GLU A 9 8.39 5.92 3.97
CA GLU A 9 9.62 6.73 4.05
C GLU A 9 9.34 8.23 4.27
N GLY A 10 8.07 8.65 4.18
CA GLY A 10 7.63 10.01 4.41
C GLY A 10 7.67 10.42 5.89
N ASN A 11 7.59 11.73 6.12
CA ASN A 11 7.53 12.32 7.47
C ASN A 11 6.08 12.56 7.95
N ARG A 12 5.08 12.02 7.24
CA ARG A 12 3.66 12.15 7.56
C ARG A 12 3.01 10.78 7.65
N MET A 13 1.89 10.71 8.37
CA MET A 13 1.06 9.51 8.38
C MET A 13 0.36 9.34 7.03
N VAL A 14 0.27 8.09 6.57
CA VAL A 14 -0.47 7.71 5.36
C VAL A 14 -1.47 6.60 5.68
N VAL A 15 -2.49 6.47 4.84
CA VAL A 15 -3.44 5.36 4.88
C VAL A 15 -3.18 4.47 3.68
N LEU A 16 -2.78 3.22 3.93
CA LEU A 16 -2.65 2.18 2.91
C LEU A 16 -3.97 1.42 2.80
N ARG A 17 -4.48 1.31 1.58
CA ARG A 17 -5.66 0.48 1.23
C ARG A 17 -5.28 -0.55 0.19
N CYS A 18 -5.42 -1.84 0.47
CA CYS A 18 -5.32 -2.90 -0.51
C CYS A 18 -6.72 -3.43 -0.85
N ILE A 19 -7.10 -3.32 -2.12
CA ILE A 19 -8.39 -3.77 -2.65
C ILE A 19 -8.10 -4.88 -3.67
N GLY A 20 -8.55 -6.09 -3.35
CA GLY A 20 -8.31 -7.27 -4.19
C GLY A 20 -9.59 -7.93 -4.69
N PRO A 21 -9.47 -8.95 -5.56
CA PRO A 21 -10.58 -9.79 -5.96
C PRO A 21 -11.24 -10.50 -4.76
N SER A 22 -12.43 -11.06 -4.99
CA SER A 22 -13.18 -11.83 -3.99
C SER A 22 -13.49 -11.04 -2.70
N ASN A 23 -13.73 -9.74 -2.83
CA ASN A 23 -13.98 -8.81 -1.72
C ASN A 23 -12.83 -8.73 -0.70
N PHE A 24 -11.59 -8.99 -1.13
CA PHE A 24 -10.43 -8.75 -0.29
C PHE A 24 -10.25 -7.25 -0.06
N PHE A 25 -10.20 -6.84 1.20
CA PHE A 25 -9.96 -5.47 1.58
C PHE A 25 -9.09 -5.42 2.84
N LEU A 26 -8.03 -4.62 2.78
CA LEU A 26 -7.16 -4.31 3.90
C LEU A 26 -6.98 -2.79 3.95
N GLU A 27 -7.18 -2.19 5.11
CA GLU A 27 -6.87 -0.77 5.36
C GLU A 27 -6.03 -0.66 6.63
N ARG A 28 -4.94 0.12 6.56
CA ARG A 28 -4.08 0.41 7.70
C ARG A 28 -3.51 1.82 7.63
N VAL A 29 -3.42 2.46 8.79
CA VAL A 29 -2.66 3.72 8.97
C VAL A 29 -1.20 3.35 9.25
N LEU A 30 -0.27 4.05 8.58
CA LEU A 30 1.16 3.88 8.75
C LEU A 30 1.78 5.20 9.19
N PHE A 31 2.46 5.19 10.34
CA PHE A 31 3.25 6.31 10.82
C PHE A 31 4.53 6.49 10.00
N PRO A 32 5.19 7.65 10.09
CA PRO A 32 6.54 7.81 9.53
C PRO A 32 7.43 6.65 9.97
N THR A 33 8.16 6.05 9.02
CA THR A 33 9.07 4.89 9.20
C THR A 33 8.43 3.52 9.47
N ASP A 34 7.09 3.42 9.56
CA ASP A 34 6.43 2.12 9.68
C ASP A 34 6.63 1.26 8.44
N ILE A 35 6.72 -0.07 8.67
CA ILE A 35 6.74 -1.09 7.62
C ILE A 35 5.51 -1.98 7.81
N LEU A 36 4.75 -2.16 6.73
CA LEU A 36 3.63 -3.09 6.68
C LEU A 36 3.89 -4.18 5.66
N THR A 37 3.95 -5.43 6.13
CA THR A 37 4.01 -6.62 5.28
C THR A 37 2.70 -7.39 5.40
N PHE A 38 2.12 -7.79 4.27
CA PHE A 38 0.90 -8.59 4.23
C PHE A 38 0.82 -9.43 2.96
N ASN A 39 -0.03 -10.46 2.99
CA ASN A 39 -0.35 -11.25 1.82
C ASN A 39 -1.59 -10.69 1.12
N ALA A 40 -1.47 -10.46 -0.19
CA ALA A 40 -2.56 -9.97 -1.02
C ALA A 40 -2.90 -10.95 -2.15
N PRO A 41 -4.17 -11.06 -2.58
CA PRO A 41 -4.48 -11.78 -3.80
C PRO A 41 -3.80 -11.14 -5.02
N ASN A 42 -3.58 -11.93 -6.07
CA ASN A 42 -3.14 -11.38 -7.36
C ASN A 42 -4.15 -10.38 -7.89
N ASP A 43 -3.65 -9.42 -8.66
CA ASP A 43 -4.42 -8.34 -9.24
C ASP A 43 -5.01 -7.36 -8.21
N SER A 44 -4.49 -7.38 -6.97
CA SER A 44 -4.88 -6.40 -5.96
C SER A 44 -4.30 -5.03 -6.29
N ARG A 45 -5.06 -3.98 -5.95
CA ARG A 45 -4.65 -2.59 -6.04
C ARG A 45 -4.38 -2.05 -4.65
N VAL A 46 -3.15 -1.63 -4.41
CA VAL A 46 -2.75 -0.87 -3.23
C VAL A 46 -2.84 0.62 -3.56
N GLU A 47 -3.45 1.37 -2.66
CA GLU A 47 -3.56 2.83 -2.74
C GLU A 47 -2.95 3.44 -1.46
N ILE A 48 -2.07 4.41 -1.63
CA ILE A 48 -1.49 5.18 -0.53
C ILE A 48 -2.15 6.55 -0.50
N TRP A 49 -2.75 6.88 0.63
CA TRP A 49 -3.49 8.11 0.84
C TRP A 49 -2.80 8.98 1.90
N GLY A 50 -2.31 10.13 1.48
CA GLY A 50 -1.74 11.14 2.36
C GLY A 50 -2.79 11.99 3.04
N ASN A 51 -2.44 12.52 4.21
CA ASN A 51 -3.25 13.49 4.95
C ASN A 51 -2.73 14.92 4.68
N GLU A 52 -3.01 15.46 3.49
CA GLU A 52 -2.67 16.84 3.14
C GLU A 52 -3.66 17.85 3.78
N LEU A 53 -3.27 19.14 3.78
CA LEU A 53 -4.02 20.22 4.43
C LEU A 53 -5.47 20.37 3.91
N TYR A 54 -5.73 19.94 2.66
CA TYR A 54 -7.05 20.03 2.01
C TYR A 54 -7.83 18.70 2.03
N GLY A 55 -7.39 17.75 2.85
CA GLY A 55 -8.03 16.45 3.03
C GLY A 55 -7.23 15.29 2.43
N PRO A 56 -7.81 14.08 2.44
CA PRO A 56 -7.16 12.88 1.93
C PRO A 56 -6.83 13.03 0.45
N LYS A 57 -5.56 12.79 0.10
CA LYS A 57 -5.10 12.81 -1.28
C LYS A 57 -4.48 11.46 -1.60
N LEU A 58 -4.86 10.91 -2.75
CA LEU A 58 -4.21 9.72 -3.29
C LEU A 58 -2.81 10.11 -3.77
N GLU A 59 -1.78 9.59 -3.10
CA GLU A 59 -0.38 9.85 -3.42
C GLU A 59 0.15 8.81 -4.41
N GLU A 60 -0.21 7.54 -4.21
CA GLU A 60 0.33 6.44 -5.01
C GLU A 60 -0.70 5.33 -5.26
N ARG A 61 -0.56 4.64 -6.40
CA ARG A 61 -1.27 3.41 -6.73
C ARG A 61 -0.30 2.34 -7.21
N ILE A 62 -0.30 1.20 -6.55
CA ILE A 62 0.56 0.06 -6.87
C ILE A 62 -0.34 -1.14 -7.21
N ARG A 63 -0.01 -1.87 -8.28
CA ARG A 63 -0.73 -3.09 -8.67
C ARG A 63 0.10 -4.31 -8.29
N ILE A 64 -0.50 -5.24 -7.56
CA ILE A 64 0.15 -6.48 -7.15
C ILE A 64 -0.06 -7.54 -8.23
N THR A 65 1.03 -7.95 -8.86
CA THR A 65 1.08 -9.05 -9.84
C THR A 65 2.07 -10.11 -9.36
N SER A 66 1.88 -11.36 -9.78
CA SER A 66 2.81 -12.47 -9.44
C SER A 66 4.25 -12.27 -9.95
N GLU A 67 4.46 -11.30 -10.83
CA GLU A 67 5.78 -11.00 -11.43
C GLU A 67 6.60 -10.03 -10.57
N ASN A 68 6.02 -9.46 -9.50
CA ASN A 68 6.67 -8.45 -8.66
C ASN A 68 7.56 -9.04 -7.54
N GLU A 69 7.88 -10.34 -7.55
CA GLU A 69 8.69 -10.99 -6.50
C GLU A 69 10.12 -10.42 -6.35
N ASP A 70 10.59 -9.60 -7.30
CA ASP A 70 11.96 -9.05 -7.30
C ASP A 70 12.07 -7.52 -7.11
N SER A 71 10.96 -6.80 -6.95
CA SER A 71 11.02 -5.34 -6.78
C SER A 71 10.72 -4.96 -5.34
N THR A 72 11.77 -4.75 -4.56
CA THR A 72 11.71 -3.84 -3.42
C THR A 72 11.28 -2.49 -3.97
N LEU A 73 9.97 -2.20 -3.95
CA LEU A 73 9.42 -0.93 -4.41
C LEU A 73 9.81 0.14 -3.38
N VAL A 74 10.98 0.75 -3.61
CA VAL A 74 11.36 2.04 -3.04
C VAL A 74 10.66 3.12 -3.87
N ALA A 75 9.69 3.76 -3.24
CA ALA A 75 9.13 5.05 -3.66
C ALA A 75 9.30 6.03 -2.50
#